data_AF-A0A7J4PFE1-F1
#
_entry.id   AF-A0A7J4PFE1-F1
#
_cell.length_a   1.000
_cell.length_b   1.000
_cell.length_c   1.000
_cell.angle_alpha   90.00
_cell.angle_beta   90.00
_cell.angle_gamma   90.00
#
_symmetry.space_group_name_H-M   'P 1'
#
loop_
_entity.id
_entity.type
_entity.pdbx_description
1 polymer ?
#
loop_
_entity_poly.entity_id
_entity_poly.type
_entity_poly.pdbx_seq_one_letter_code
_entity_poly.pdbx_strand_id
1 'polypeptide(L)' 'MVQESDRKIEVEIERNRVRIAVYHGEDEEIIKFSLEEAGDLAEKLNKALEDYSRRKQVRID' A
#
# COMPACT_ATOMS: atom_id res chain seq x y z
N MET A 1 -13.66 -19.24 12.67
CA MET A 1 -13.76 -17.77 12.67
C MET A 1 -12.38 -17.26 12.35
N VAL A 2 -12.16 -16.78 11.12
CA VAL A 2 -10.85 -16.25 10.71
C VAL A 2 -10.68 -14.94 11.45
N GLN A 3 -9.69 -14.86 12.34
CA GLN A 3 -9.30 -13.59 12.97
C GLN A 3 -9.07 -12.59 11.84
N GLU A 4 -9.85 -11.51 11.80
CA GLU A 4 -9.49 -10.30 11.07
C GLU A 4 -8.06 -10.00 11.50
N SER A 5 -7.10 -10.29 10.63
CA SER A 5 -5.70 -9.97 10.92
C SER A 5 -5.68 -8.46 11.14
N ASP A 6 -5.17 -8.00 12.27
CA ASP A 6 -4.97 -6.58 12.64
C ASP A 6 -3.95 -5.91 11.71
N ARG A 7 -4.25 -5.95 10.40
CA ARG A 7 -3.47 -5.37 9.33
C ARG A 7 -4.05 -4.01 9.07
N LYS A 8 -3.31 -3.00 9.52
CA LYS A 8 -3.67 -1.60 9.31
C LYS A 8 -2.59 -0.97 8.47
N ILE A 9 -2.99 -0.16 7.49
CA ILE A 9 -2.06 0.70 6.75
C ILE A 9 -2.50 2.13 7.03
N GLU A 10 -1.59 2.95 7.53
CA GLU A 10 -1.80 4.38 7.76
C GLU A 10 -0.86 5.17 6.86
N VAL A 11 -1.39 6.26 6.30
CA VAL A 11 -0.64 7.18 5.45
C VAL A 11 -0.84 8.59 5.98
N GLU A 12 0.26 9.25 6.35
CA GLU A 12 0.25 10.57 6.94
C GLU A 12 1.24 11.50 6.24
N ILE A 13 0.97 12.81 6.29
CA ILE A 13 1.88 13.85 5.77
C ILE A 13 2.60 14.49 6.95
N GLU A 14 3.91 14.28 7.01
CA GLU A 14 4.80 14.93 7.97
C GLU A 14 5.62 16.01 7.23
N ARG A 15 5.13 17.26 7.26
CA ARG A 15 5.72 18.42 6.56
C ARG A 15 5.85 18.20 5.05
N ASN A 16 7.04 17.81 4.58
CA ASN A 16 7.37 17.57 3.18
C ASN A 16 7.67 16.09 2.89
N ARG A 17 7.22 15.19 3.77
CA ARG A 17 7.38 13.74 3.63
C ARG A 17 6.04 13.03 3.82
N VAL A 18 5.91 11.91 3.14
CA VAL A 18 4.81 10.96 3.34
C VAL A 18 5.30 9.83 4.22
N ARG A 19 4.61 9.57 5.31
CA ARG A 19 4.87 8.43 6.19
C ARG A 19 3.82 7.37 5.92
N ILE A 20 4.28 6.15 5.64
CA ILE A 20 3.43 4.98 5.51
C ILE A 20 3.79 4.05 6.67
N ALA A 21 2.81 3.73 7.51
CA ALA A 21 2.95 2.74 8.58
C ALA A 21 2.10 1.53 8.23
N VAL A 22 2.71 0.35 8.26
CA VAL A 22 2.05 -0.94 8.06
C VAL A 22 2.15 -1.71 9.36
N TYR A 23 1.01 -2.01 9.95
CA TYR A 23 0.89 -2.76 11.19
C TYR A 23 0.51 -4.21 10.89
N HIS A 24 1.15 -5.14 11.58
CA HIS A 24 0.97 -6.58 11.47
C HIS A 24 0.84 -7.20 12.86
N GLY A 25 -0.29 -6.96 13.53
CA GLY A 25 -0.48 -7.39 14.91
C GLY A 25 0.47 -6.64 15.85
N GLU A 26 1.50 -7.32 16.37
CA GLU A 26 2.53 -6.71 17.23
C GLU A 26 3.67 -6.05 16.43
N ASP A 27 3.83 -6.38 15.15
CA ASP A 27 4.90 -5.84 14.30
C ASP A 27 4.44 -4.53 13.61
N GLU A 28 5.38 -3.59 13.46
CA GLU A 28 5.17 -2.33 12.74
C GLU A 28 6.33 -2.06 11.78
N GLU A 29 6.01 -1.72 10.54
CA GLU A 29 6.95 -1.18 9.56
C GLU A 29 6.57 0.25 9.18
N ILE A 30 7.47 1.19 9.44
CA ILE A 30 7.32 2.59 9.06
C ILE A 30 8.31 2.92 7.96
N ILE A 31 7.80 3.43 6.83
CA ILE A 31 8.61 3.93 5.73
C ILE A 31 8.27 5.40 5.49
N LYS A 32 9.31 6.23 5.33
CA LYS A 32 9.16 7.66 5.03
C LYS A 32 9.68 7.94 3.63
N PHE A 33 8.85 8.58 2.82
CA PHE A 33 9.16 8.99 1.47
C PHE A 33 9.20 10.52 1.39
N SER A 34 10.01 11.07 0.50
CA SER A 34 9.78 12.41 -0.03
C SER A 34 8.47 12.44 -0.83
N LEU A 35 7.97 13.65 -1.15
CA LEU A 35 6.76 13.79 -1.97
C LEU A 35 6.93 13.17 -3.37
N GLU A 36 8.13 13.27 -3.96
CA GLU A 36 8.46 12.70 -5.26
C GLU A 36 8.44 11.17 -5.22
N GLU A 37 9.17 10.57 -4.27
CA GLU A 37 9.19 9.11 -4.10
C GLU A 37 7.81 8.54 -3.77
N ALA A 38 6.98 9.28 -3.01
CA ALA A 38 5.62 8.86 -2.72
C ALA A 38 4.73 8.88 -3.97
N GLY A 39 4.92 9.86 -4.87
CA GLY A 39 4.24 9.92 -6.16
C GLY A 39 4.62 8.72 -7.04
N ASP A 40 5.91 8.44 -7.15
CA ASP A 40 6.43 7.28 -7.89
C ASP A 40 5.89 5.95 -7.34
N LEU A 41 5.80 5.83 -6.01
CA LEU A 41 5.24 4.65 -5.36
C LEU A 41 3.76 4.48 -5.71
N ALA A 42 2.98 5.57 -5.66
CA ALA A 42 1.56 5.53 -5.99
C ALA A 42 1.31 5.10 -7.44
N GLU A 43 2.10 5.60 -8.39
CA GLU A 43 2.01 5.20 -9.80
C GLU A 43 2.30 3.70 -9.99
N LYS A 44 3.41 3.23 -9.41
CA LYS A 44 3.81 1.81 -9.49
C LYS A 44 2.77 0.88 -8.85
N LEU A 45 2.20 1.29 -7.71
CA LEU A 45 1.18 0.53 -7.01
C LEU A 45 -0.12 0.43 -7.84
N ASN A 46 -0.60 1.56 -8.37
CA ASN A 46 -1.79 1.58 -9.21
C ASN A 46 -1.61 0.70 -10.45
N LYS A 47 -0.46 0.80 -11.12
CA LYS A 47 -0.14 -0.06 -12.26
C LYS A 47 -0.16 -1.54 -11.90
N ALA A 48 0.42 -1.93 -10.77
CA ALA A 48 0.42 -3.32 -10.31
C ALA A 48 -1.02 -3.83 -10.02
N LEU A 49 -1.87 -3.00 -9.41
CA LEU A 49 -3.28 -3.32 -9.14
C LEU A 49 -4.09 -3.46 -10.44
N GLU A 50 -3.89 -2.56 -11.40
CA GLU A 50 -4.50 -2.65 -12.73
C GLU A 50 -4.10 -3.93 -13.46
N ASP A 51 -2.80 -4.25 -13.50
CA ASP A 51 -2.26 -5.45 -14.13
C ASP A 51 -2.82 -6.72 -13.49
N TYR A 52 -3.04 -6.70 -12.17
CA TYR A 52 -3.71 -7.79 -11.47
C TYR A 52 -5.18 -7.91 -11.87
N SER A 53 -5.92 -6.80 -11.90
CA SER A 53 -7.33 -6.76 -12.29
C SER A 53 -7.54 -7.31 -13.71
N ARG A 54 -6.73 -6.86 -14.67
CA ARG A 54 -6.76 -7.34 -16.06
C ARG A 54 -6.51 -8.85 -16.15
N ARG A 55 -5.52 -9.37 -15.42
CA ARG A 55 -5.21 -10.82 -15.38
C ARG A 55 -6.32 -11.64 -14.72
N LYS A 56 -7.02 -11.09 -13.73
CA LYS A 56 -8.18 -11.73 -13.12
C LYS A 56 -9.36 -11.78 -14.09
N GLN A 57 -9.59 -10.72 -14.85
CA GLN A 57 -10.68 -10.65 -15.83
C GLN A 57 -10.50 -11.67 -16.97
N VAL A 58 -9.26 -11.91 -17.44
CA VAL A 58 -8.95 -12.93 -18.45
C VAL A 58 -9.18 -14.37 -17.98
N ARG A 59 -9.31 -14.63 -16.67
CA ARG A 59 -9.58 -15.99 -16.13
C ARG A 59 -11.08 -16.29 -15.94
N ILE A 60 -11.95 -15.31 -16.13
CA ILE A 60 -13.41 -15.44 -15.94
C ILE A 60 -14.14 -15.59 -17.29
N ASP A 61 -13.51 -15.17 -18.41
CA ASP A 61 -13.87 -15.58 -19.78
C ASP A 61 -13.21 -16.92 -20.14
#